data_AF-A0AAV8TQU4-F1
#
_entry.id   AF-A0AAV8TQU4-F1
#
_cell.length_a   1.000
_cell.length_b   1.000
_cell.length_c   1.000
_cell.angle_alpha   90.00
_cell.angle_beta   90.00
_cell.angle_gamma   90.00
#
_symmetry.space_group_name_H-M   'P 1'
#
loop_
_entity.id
_entity.type
_entity.pdbx_description
1 polymer ?
#
loop_
_entity_poly.entity_id
_entity_poly.type
_entity_poly.pdbx_seq_one_letter_code
_entity_poly.pdbx_strand_id
1 'polypeptide(L)'
;MSRSLRFFTPATHPSFLKPALPTFYRRFPLTFSSNRVLVKASSDPNPHILVSGNGAGSATSACVLLSSIEVDAVTETELKENGFRSTRRTKLICTIGPSTCESEQLEALAVGGMNVARINMCHGTREWHKRVIERVRRLNDEKGYAVAIMMDTEGSEIHMGDLGGASSARAEDGEIWTFSVRAFDAPRPERTINVNYDGFAEDVKVGDELVVDGGMVRFEVIEKFGPDVKCRCTDPGLLLPRANLTFWRNGSLVREQNAMLPTISSKDWLDIDFGIAEGVDFIAISFVKSAEVINHLKSYIAARSRDSDIAVIAKIESIDSLKNLEEIIQASDGAMVARGDLGAQIPLEQVPSAQQKVVQLCRQLNKPVIVASQLLESMIEYPTPTRAEVADVSEAVSQRADALMLSGESAMGQFPEKALSVLRTVSVRIEKWWREEKRHEAMELPSVGCAFSDRISEEICISAAKMANNLEVDALFVYTKTGHMASLLSRCRPDCPIIAFTTTTSVRRRLNLQWGLIPFRLSFSDDMESNLNRTFSLLKARGMIKSGDLVIAVSDMLQSIQVMNVP
;
A
#
# COMPACT_ATOMS: atom_id res chain seq x y z
N MET A 1 -6.17 47.50 -32.49
CA MET A 1 -5.19 48.06 -33.45
C MET A 1 -3.96 47.15 -33.47
N SER A 2 -4.03 46.00 -34.16
CA SER A 2 -3.53 45.82 -35.53
C SER A 2 -2.05 46.17 -35.73
N ARG A 3 -1.18 45.16 -35.89
CA ARG A 3 -0.05 45.22 -36.83
C ARG A 3 0.40 43.82 -37.24
N SER A 4 0.08 43.52 -38.48
CA SER A 4 0.51 42.45 -39.38
C SER A 4 1.93 42.66 -39.93
N LEU A 5 2.61 41.58 -40.34
CA LEU A 5 3.44 41.45 -41.56
C LEU A 5 3.66 39.92 -41.84
N ARG A 6 3.27 39.29 -42.98
CA ARG A 6 3.84 39.27 -44.37
C ARG A 6 5.25 38.60 -44.39
N PHE A 7 5.66 37.62 -45.22
CA PHE A 7 5.46 37.26 -46.64
C PHE A 7 6.01 35.83 -46.95
N PHE A 8 5.38 35.12 -47.92
CA PHE A 8 5.90 34.30 -49.07
C PHE A 8 6.72 32.98 -48.93
N THR A 9 6.21 31.97 -49.68
CA THR A 9 6.81 30.77 -50.31
C THR A 9 7.50 31.11 -51.66
N PRO A 10 8.37 30.29 -52.35
CA PRO A 10 8.11 28.88 -52.71
C PRO A 10 9.28 27.87 -52.97
N ALA A 11 8.88 26.59 -52.98
CA ALA A 11 9.26 25.41 -53.80
C ALA A 11 10.72 24.90 -53.94
N THR A 12 10.89 23.59 -53.69
CA THR A 12 11.41 22.58 -54.65
C THR A 12 11.24 21.14 -54.12
N HIS A 13 10.80 20.23 -55.00
CA HIS A 13 10.69 18.77 -54.83
C HIS A 13 12.06 18.07 -55.08
N PRO A 14 12.35 16.85 -54.55
CA PRO A 14 11.88 15.62 -55.23
C PRO A 14 11.50 14.41 -54.34
N SER A 15 10.62 13.61 -54.93
CA SER A 15 10.28 12.18 -54.77
C SER A 15 11.02 11.30 -53.74
N PHE A 16 10.27 10.54 -52.92
CA PHE A 16 10.63 9.17 -52.52
C PHE A 16 9.41 8.27 -52.22
N LEU A 17 9.47 7.10 -52.87
CA LEU A 17 8.80 5.80 -52.73
C LEU A 17 7.88 5.48 -51.52
N LYS A 18 6.71 4.90 -51.84
CA LYS A 18 5.85 4.10 -50.96
C LYS A 18 6.43 2.70 -50.70
N PRO A 19 6.21 2.11 -49.52
CA PRO A 19 6.06 0.67 -49.37
C PRO A 19 4.65 0.25 -48.93
N ALA A 20 4.36 -1.01 -49.21
CA ALA A 20 3.06 -1.65 -49.26
C ALA A 20 2.42 -1.95 -47.89
N LEU A 21 1.09 -1.94 -47.87
CA LEU A 21 0.25 -2.54 -46.83
C LEU A 21 0.18 -4.06 -47.01
N PRO A 22 0.33 -4.88 -45.96
CA PRO A 22 0.01 -6.29 -46.04
C PRO A 22 -1.48 -6.53 -45.74
N THR A 23 -2.16 -7.09 -46.73
CA THR A 23 -3.47 -7.73 -46.66
C THR A 23 -3.40 -8.99 -45.79
N PHE A 24 -4.11 -9.01 -44.66
CA PHE A 24 -4.35 -10.23 -43.89
C PHE A 24 -5.79 -10.74 -44.09
N TYR A 25 -5.85 -11.98 -44.58
CA TYR A 25 -7.06 -12.77 -44.78
C TYR A 25 -7.84 -12.97 -43.47
N ARG A 26 -9.10 -12.53 -43.44
CA ARG A 26 -10.10 -13.00 -42.46
C ARG A 26 -10.51 -14.43 -42.82
N ARG A 27 -10.14 -15.41 -41.99
CA ARG A 27 -10.78 -16.73 -41.95
C ARG A 27 -11.78 -16.75 -40.80
N PHE A 28 -13.07 -16.86 -41.14
CA PHE A 28 -14.10 -17.34 -40.23
C PHE A 28 -13.89 -18.85 -39.95
N PRO A 29 -14.22 -19.33 -38.75
CA PRO A 29 -14.77 -20.66 -38.60
C PRO A 29 -16.27 -20.59 -38.31
N LEU A 30 -17.00 -21.30 -39.14
CA LEU A 30 -18.41 -21.61 -39.04
C LEU A 30 -18.72 -22.36 -37.75
N THR A 31 -19.88 -22.02 -37.19
CA THR A 31 -20.59 -22.74 -36.15
C THR A 31 -20.94 -24.16 -36.64
N PHE A 32 -20.62 -25.18 -35.85
CA PHE A 32 -21.26 -26.49 -35.94
C PHE A 32 -21.91 -26.81 -34.59
N SER A 33 -23.23 -26.76 -34.61
CA SER A 33 -24.13 -27.28 -33.58
C SER A 33 -24.05 -28.81 -33.59
N SER A 34 -23.77 -29.41 -32.44
CA SER A 34 -24.06 -30.81 -32.17
C SER A 34 -24.98 -30.88 -30.95
N ASN A 35 -26.27 -31.00 -31.22
CA ASN A 35 -27.27 -31.44 -30.26
C ASN A 35 -26.96 -32.88 -29.86
N ARG A 36 -26.54 -33.09 -28.60
CA ARG A 36 -26.72 -34.37 -27.92
C ARG A 36 -27.58 -34.17 -26.69
N VAL A 37 -28.85 -34.49 -26.88
CA VAL A 37 -29.82 -34.82 -25.83
C VAL A 37 -29.27 -36.03 -25.09
N LEU A 38 -29.03 -35.91 -23.78
CA LEU A 38 -28.83 -37.05 -22.90
C LEU A 38 -29.86 -36.99 -21.77
N VAL A 39 -30.64 -38.06 -21.74
CA VAL A 39 -31.80 -38.31 -20.87
C VAL A 39 -31.32 -38.45 -19.42
N LYS A 40 -31.95 -37.69 -18.51
CA LYS A 40 -31.89 -37.92 -17.06
C LYS A 40 -32.63 -39.22 -16.74
N ALA A 41 -31.90 -40.20 -16.20
CA ALA A 41 -32.48 -41.32 -15.48
C ALA A 41 -32.05 -41.24 -14.01
N SER A 42 -33.06 -41.17 -13.14
CA SER A 42 -32.97 -41.26 -11.69
C SER A 42 -32.61 -42.67 -11.24
N SER A 43 -31.70 -42.81 -10.28
CA SER A 43 -31.77 -43.87 -9.25
C SER A 43 -30.70 -43.63 -8.18
N ASP A 44 -31.17 -43.31 -6.97
CA ASP A 44 -30.45 -43.60 -5.72
C ASP A 44 -30.18 -45.11 -5.60
N PRO A 45 -29.12 -45.50 -4.88
CA PRO A 45 -29.42 -46.15 -3.61
C PRO A 45 -28.43 -45.79 -2.48
N ASN A 46 -29.00 -45.40 -1.34
CA ASN A 46 -28.40 -45.54 -0.02
C ASN A 46 -28.03 -47.01 0.26
N PRO A 47 -26.91 -47.27 0.95
CA PRO A 47 -26.82 -48.40 1.86
C PRO A 47 -26.76 -47.87 3.30
N HIS A 48 -27.85 -48.10 4.04
CA HIS A 48 -27.81 -48.18 5.49
C HIS A 48 -26.82 -49.28 5.89
N ILE A 49 -25.77 -48.93 6.64
CA ILE A 49 -25.00 -49.91 7.42
C ILE A 49 -25.06 -49.53 8.89
N LEU A 50 -25.45 -50.53 9.65
CA LEU A 50 -25.81 -50.57 11.05
C LEU A 50 -24.65 -50.14 11.96
N VAL A 51 -25.00 -49.31 12.95
CA VAL A 51 -24.17 -49.06 14.14
C VAL A 51 -24.25 -50.32 15.03
N SER A 52 -23.12 -50.99 15.19
CA SER A 52 -22.89 -51.97 16.26
C SER A 52 -21.85 -51.41 17.22
N GLY A 53 -22.24 -51.25 18.47
CA GLY A 53 -21.40 -50.73 19.53
C GLY A 53 -20.43 -51.76 20.14
N ASN A 54 -19.52 -51.18 20.94
CA ASN A 54 -18.64 -51.75 21.94
C ASN A 54 -17.31 -52.34 21.48
N GLY A 55 -16.23 -51.71 21.96
CA GLY A 55 -15.06 -52.46 22.42
C GLY A 55 -13.71 -51.77 22.25
N ALA A 56 -13.18 -51.31 23.38
CA ALA A 56 -11.76 -51.22 23.72
C ALA A 56 -10.91 -50.06 23.19
N GLY A 57 -10.23 -49.43 24.16
CA GLY A 57 -8.77 -49.33 24.05
C GLY A 57 -8.24 -47.93 23.88
N SER A 58 -7.68 -47.42 24.98
CA SER A 58 -6.62 -46.41 25.00
C SER A 58 -5.64 -46.61 23.83
N ALA A 59 -5.66 -45.68 22.87
CA ALA A 59 -4.58 -45.45 21.93
C ALA A 59 -4.29 -43.94 21.94
N THR A 60 -3.36 -43.57 22.81
CA THR A 60 -2.29 -42.59 22.56
C THR A 60 -2.56 -41.55 21.47
N SER A 61 -2.65 -40.29 21.91
CA SER A 61 -2.47 -39.06 21.14
C SER A 61 -1.20 -39.11 20.29
N ALA A 62 -1.30 -39.74 19.12
CA ALA A 62 -0.23 -39.90 18.14
C ALA A 62 -0.84 -40.04 16.74
N CYS A 63 -1.75 -39.13 16.35
CA CYS A 63 -2.20 -39.03 14.96
C CYS A 63 -2.89 -37.68 14.63
N VAL A 64 -2.27 -36.53 14.93
CA VAL A 64 -2.59 -35.25 14.26
C VAL A 64 -1.34 -34.34 14.23
N LEU A 65 -0.32 -34.74 13.47
CA LEU A 65 0.70 -33.82 12.95
C LEU A 65 0.84 -34.06 11.44
N LEU A 66 -0.30 -34.05 10.74
CA LEU A 66 -0.33 -33.75 9.31
C LEU A 66 0.10 -32.29 9.16
N SER A 67 1.41 -32.11 9.06
CA SER A 67 2.14 -30.86 8.91
C SER A 67 1.43 -29.85 7.97
N SER A 68 0.64 -28.97 8.57
CA SER A 68 -0.36 -28.14 7.90
C SER A 68 0.28 -27.01 7.10
N ILE A 69 -0.16 -26.85 5.85
CA ILE A 69 0.08 -25.61 5.10
C ILE A 69 -0.92 -24.56 5.57
N GLU A 70 -0.45 -23.36 5.93
CA GLU A 70 -1.35 -22.26 6.29
C GLU A 70 -1.42 -21.26 5.14
N VAL A 71 -2.64 -20.92 4.76
CA VAL A 71 -2.96 -19.95 3.72
C VAL A 71 -4.13 -19.12 4.21
N ASP A 72 -4.16 -17.87 3.75
CA ASP A 72 -5.28 -16.98 3.99
C ASP A 72 -6.58 -17.56 3.39
N ALA A 73 -7.67 -17.60 4.17
CA ALA A 73 -8.91 -18.27 3.78
C ALA A 73 -9.57 -17.66 2.53
N VAL A 74 -9.48 -16.33 2.37
CA VAL A 74 -9.99 -15.64 1.18
C VAL A 74 -9.16 -16.03 -0.02
N THR A 75 -7.84 -16.05 0.13
CA THR A 75 -6.95 -16.42 -0.96
C THR A 75 -7.13 -17.88 -1.39
N GLU A 76 -7.32 -18.80 -0.43
CA GLU A 76 -7.64 -20.19 -0.73
C GLU A 76 -8.94 -20.30 -1.54
N THR A 77 -9.95 -19.51 -1.18
CA THR A 77 -11.23 -19.47 -1.89
C THR A 77 -11.08 -18.89 -3.30
N GLU A 78 -10.37 -17.78 -3.45
CA GLU A 78 -10.09 -17.17 -4.75
C GLU A 78 -9.33 -18.11 -5.69
N LEU A 79 -8.31 -18.82 -5.19
CA LEU A 79 -7.55 -19.78 -5.97
C LEU A 79 -8.39 -20.98 -6.41
N LYS A 80 -9.26 -21.50 -5.53
CA LYS A 80 -10.19 -22.60 -5.86
C LYS A 80 -11.20 -22.21 -6.93
N GLU A 81 -11.84 -21.07 -6.77
CA GLU A 81 -12.97 -20.65 -7.63
C GLU A 81 -12.48 -20.11 -8.97
N ASN A 82 -11.41 -19.31 -8.94
CA ASN A 82 -11.04 -18.46 -10.06
C ASN A 82 -9.63 -18.78 -10.62
N GLY A 83 -8.88 -19.70 -10.00
CA GLY A 83 -7.54 -20.10 -10.41
C GLY A 83 -6.48 -19.00 -10.26
N PHE A 84 -5.25 -19.29 -10.67
CA PHE A 84 -4.08 -18.41 -10.48
C PHE A 84 -4.18 -17.02 -11.12
N ARG A 85 -4.78 -16.92 -12.32
CA ARG A 85 -4.79 -15.68 -13.11
C ARG A 85 -5.86 -14.69 -12.68
N SER A 86 -6.72 -15.01 -11.72
CA SER A 86 -7.78 -14.12 -11.27
C SER A 86 -7.45 -13.33 -10.00
N THR A 87 -6.41 -13.75 -9.27
CA THR A 87 -6.03 -13.16 -7.99
C THR A 87 -5.51 -11.75 -8.16
N ARG A 88 -5.87 -10.86 -7.24
CA ARG A 88 -5.39 -9.47 -7.19
C ARG A 88 -3.88 -9.43 -6.87
N ARG A 89 -3.14 -8.51 -7.48
CA ARG A 89 -1.70 -8.33 -7.21
C ARG A 89 -1.43 -7.14 -6.29
N THR A 90 -2.03 -5.99 -6.56
CA THR A 90 -1.91 -4.75 -5.77
C THR A 90 -2.52 -4.94 -4.39
N LYS A 91 -1.78 -4.65 -3.32
CA LYS A 91 -2.18 -4.84 -1.91
C LYS A 91 -3.12 -3.75 -1.42
N LEU A 92 -3.92 -4.06 -0.40
CA LEU A 92 -4.92 -3.14 0.16
C LEU A 92 -4.64 -2.92 1.65
N ILE A 93 -4.52 -1.67 2.04
CA ILE A 93 -4.31 -1.23 3.41
C ILE A 93 -5.58 -0.52 3.87
N CYS A 94 -6.08 -0.87 5.04
CA CYS A 94 -7.20 -0.14 5.67
C CYS A 94 -6.73 0.48 6.97
N THR A 95 -7.02 1.76 7.14
CA THR A 95 -6.90 2.40 8.46
C THR A 95 -8.03 1.94 9.35
N ILE A 96 -7.69 1.39 10.52
CA ILE A 96 -8.65 0.94 11.50
C ILE A 96 -9.04 2.11 12.39
N GLY A 97 -10.35 2.34 12.51
CA GLY A 97 -10.91 3.40 13.33
C GLY A 97 -12.23 2.97 13.97
N PRO A 98 -12.99 3.92 14.55
CA PRO A 98 -14.24 3.61 15.24
C PRO A 98 -15.27 2.84 14.41
N SER A 99 -15.29 3.00 13.08
CA SER A 99 -16.23 2.25 12.23
C SER A 99 -15.80 0.81 11.93
N THR A 100 -14.55 0.45 12.22
CA THR A 100 -13.92 -0.82 11.78
C THR A 100 -13.10 -1.53 12.85
N CYS A 101 -13.15 -1.11 14.11
CA CYS A 101 -12.32 -1.68 15.17
C CYS A 101 -12.87 -2.95 15.83
N GLU A 102 -14.17 -3.23 15.68
CA GLU A 102 -14.82 -4.40 16.28
C GLU A 102 -14.59 -5.68 15.44
N SER A 103 -14.68 -6.85 16.08
CA SER A 103 -14.21 -8.12 15.50
C SER A 103 -14.92 -8.49 14.19
N GLU A 104 -16.21 -8.24 14.08
CA GLU A 104 -17.01 -8.55 12.89
C GLU A 104 -16.61 -7.68 11.70
N GLN A 105 -16.36 -6.39 11.94
CA GLN A 105 -15.94 -5.44 10.93
C GLN A 105 -14.51 -5.70 10.47
N LEU A 106 -13.60 -6.04 11.40
CA LEU A 106 -12.23 -6.43 11.05
C LEU A 106 -12.22 -7.69 10.18
N GLU A 107 -13.04 -8.68 10.50
CA GLU A 107 -13.21 -9.86 9.67
C GLU A 107 -13.81 -9.50 8.31
N ALA A 108 -14.84 -8.65 8.25
CA ALA A 108 -15.43 -8.21 6.99
C ALA A 108 -14.39 -7.53 6.08
N LEU A 109 -13.49 -6.70 6.65
CA LEU A 109 -12.37 -6.13 5.90
C LEU A 109 -11.36 -7.19 5.44
N ALA A 110 -11.03 -8.17 6.28
CA ALA A 110 -10.15 -9.27 5.90
C ALA A 110 -10.76 -10.13 4.78
N VAL A 111 -12.05 -10.47 4.87
CA VAL A 111 -12.84 -11.12 3.81
C VAL A 111 -12.87 -10.29 2.52
N GLY A 112 -13.00 -8.97 2.67
CA GLY A 112 -12.94 -8.00 1.59
C GLY A 112 -11.59 -7.96 0.87
N GLY A 113 -10.52 -8.45 1.52
CA GLY A 113 -9.18 -8.56 0.96
C GLY A 113 -8.15 -7.59 1.57
N MET A 114 -8.41 -7.05 2.76
CA MET A 114 -7.43 -6.25 3.50
C MET A 114 -6.15 -7.05 3.76
N ASN A 115 -5.00 -6.51 3.37
CA ASN A 115 -3.69 -7.12 3.57
C ASN A 115 -2.95 -6.55 4.79
N VAL A 116 -3.16 -5.26 5.08
CA VAL A 116 -2.51 -4.55 6.19
C VAL A 116 -3.56 -3.69 6.92
N ALA A 117 -3.60 -3.83 8.25
CA ALA A 117 -4.34 -2.97 9.15
C ALA A 117 -3.43 -1.84 9.63
N ARG A 118 -3.74 -0.59 9.25
CA ARG A 118 -3.04 0.60 9.72
C ARG A 118 -3.69 1.13 11.00
N ILE A 119 -2.87 1.40 12.01
CA ILE A 119 -3.26 2.15 13.21
C ILE A 119 -2.60 3.52 13.16
N ASN A 120 -3.41 4.58 13.26
CA ASN A 120 -2.96 5.96 13.18
C ASN A 120 -2.77 6.55 14.58
N MET A 121 -1.53 6.87 14.96
CA MET A 121 -1.18 7.35 16.30
C MET A 121 -1.50 8.85 16.53
N CYS A 122 -1.98 9.58 15.51
CA CYS A 122 -2.53 10.93 15.69
C CYS A 122 -3.84 10.92 16.52
N HIS A 123 -4.52 9.77 16.58
CA HIS A 123 -5.80 9.62 17.25
C HIS A 123 -5.80 8.39 18.16
N GLY A 124 -6.69 8.39 19.16
CA GLY A 124 -6.84 7.29 20.09
C GLY A 124 -5.71 7.21 21.12
N THR A 125 -5.91 6.37 22.14
CA THR A 125 -4.90 6.09 23.17
C THR A 125 -4.18 4.78 22.84
N ARG A 126 -2.99 4.58 23.43
CA ARG A 126 -2.23 3.32 23.27
C ARG A 126 -3.03 2.10 23.74
N GLU A 127 -3.86 2.25 24.77
CA GLU A 127 -4.74 1.19 25.26
C GLU A 127 -5.82 0.82 24.25
N TRP A 128 -6.34 1.81 23.51
CA TRP A 128 -7.29 1.55 22.42
C TRP A 128 -6.61 0.82 21.26
N HIS A 129 -5.43 1.31 20.83
CA HIS A 129 -4.64 0.66 19.77
C HIS A 129 -4.23 -0.76 20.14
N LYS A 130 -3.87 -1.01 21.41
CA LYS A 130 -3.57 -2.36 21.91
C LYS A 130 -4.72 -3.33 21.71
N ARG A 131 -5.96 -2.92 22.03
CA ARG A 131 -7.15 -3.75 21.80
C ARG A 131 -7.36 -4.05 20.32
N VAL A 132 -7.10 -3.09 19.44
CA VAL A 132 -7.17 -3.30 17.98
C VAL A 132 -6.13 -4.31 17.53
N ILE A 133 -4.87 -4.17 17.98
CA ILE A 133 -3.78 -5.11 17.68
C ILE A 133 -4.16 -6.52 18.12
N GLU A 134 -4.62 -6.70 19.36
CA GLU A 134 -5.05 -7.99 19.91
C GLU A 134 -6.16 -8.64 19.08
N ARG A 135 -7.15 -7.85 18.61
CA ARG A 135 -8.22 -8.35 17.74
C ARG A 135 -7.71 -8.79 16.37
N VAL A 136 -6.81 -8.02 15.74
CA VAL A 136 -6.19 -8.41 14.46
C VAL A 136 -5.33 -9.67 14.61
N ARG A 137 -4.60 -9.81 15.72
CA ARG A 137 -3.83 -11.02 16.03
C ARG A 137 -4.75 -12.23 16.23
N ARG A 138 -5.83 -12.08 17.01
CA ARG A 138 -6.85 -13.13 17.18
C ARG A 138 -7.48 -13.53 15.84
N LEU A 139 -7.79 -12.56 14.98
CA LEU A 139 -8.31 -12.81 13.64
C LEU A 139 -7.35 -13.69 12.82
N ASN A 140 -6.06 -13.40 12.86
CA ASN A 140 -5.05 -14.22 12.19
C ASN A 140 -4.94 -15.63 12.78
N ASP A 141 -4.92 -15.74 14.11
CA ASP A 141 -4.70 -17.02 14.80
C ASP A 141 -5.92 -17.96 14.72
N GLU A 142 -7.14 -17.43 14.91
CA GLU A 142 -8.37 -18.24 14.94
C GLU A 142 -8.90 -18.57 13.55
N LYS A 143 -8.73 -17.67 12.57
CA LYS A 143 -9.33 -17.80 11.24
C LYS A 143 -8.31 -18.01 10.12
N GLY A 144 -7.02 -18.04 10.44
CA GLY A 144 -5.94 -18.37 9.50
C GLY A 144 -5.55 -17.23 8.54
N TYR A 145 -6.05 -16.01 8.76
CA TYR A 145 -5.64 -14.81 8.02
C TYR A 145 -4.16 -14.48 8.27
N ALA A 146 -3.61 -13.60 7.44
CA ALA A 146 -2.24 -13.09 7.61
C ALA A 146 -2.17 -11.57 7.51
N VAL A 147 -3.15 -10.87 8.08
CA VAL A 147 -3.18 -9.41 8.10
C VAL A 147 -1.99 -8.87 8.89
N ALA A 148 -1.18 -8.05 8.23
CA ALA A 148 -0.07 -7.36 8.87
C ALA A 148 -0.56 -6.09 9.60
N ILE A 149 0.18 -5.65 10.61
CA ILE A 149 -0.13 -4.45 11.37
C ILE A 149 0.90 -3.37 11.08
N MET A 150 0.43 -2.18 10.69
CA MET A 150 1.25 -1.01 10.44
C MET A 150 0.90 0.10 11.43
N MET A 151 1.87 0.55 12.21
CA MET A 151 1.73 1.74 13.05
C MET A 151 2.21 2.97 12.29
N ASP A 152 1.40 4.01 12.24
CA ASP A 152 1.72 5.30 11.61
C ASP A 152 1.91 6.38 12.68
N THR A 153 3.09 6.99 12.72
CA THR A 153 3.45 8.04 13.68
C THR A 153 2.76 9.36 13.36
N GLU A 154 2.64 10.25 14.35
CA GLU A 154 2.08 11.58 14.12
C GLU A 154 3.09 12.48 13.38
N GLY A 155 4.36 12.43 13.79
CA GLY A 155 5.40 13.31 13.26
C GLY A 155 5.32 14.73 13.84
N SER A 156 6.25 15.60 13.41
CA SER A 156 6.26 17.00 13.83
C SER A 156 5.99 17.93 12.66
N GLU A 157 4.86 18.63 12.72
CA GLU A 157 4.50 19.71 11.82
C GLU A 157 3.79 20.85 12.57
N ILE A 158 3.66 21.96 11.85
CA ILE A 158 2.91 23.13 12.31
C ILE A 158 1.43 22.84 12.12
N HIS A 159 0.69 22.88 13.21
CA HIS A 159 -0.74 22.64 13.26
C HIS A 159 -1.45 23.75 14.03
N MET A 160 -2.73 23.91 13.70
CA MET A 160 -3.64 24.65 14.54
C MET A 160 -3.84 23.93 15.87
N GLY A 161 -4.00 24.67 16.95
CA GLY A 161 -4.47 24.14 18.23
C GLY A 161 -5.95 23.76 18.15
N ASP A 162 -6.48 23.32 19.28
CA ASP A 162 -7.92 23.08 19.41
C ASP A 162 -8.72 24.39 19.23
N LEU A 163 -9.96 24.27 18.79
CA LEU A 163 -10.92 25.36 18.58
C LEU A 163 -11.77 25.61 19.83
N GLY A 164 -11.20 25.41 21.01
CA GLY A 164 -11.87 25.59 22.30
C GLY A 164 -13.01 24.59 22.54
N GLY A 165 -12.85 23.34 22.11
CA GLY A 165 -13.86 22.29 22.21
C GLY A 165 -14.91 22.28 21.09
N ALA A 166 -14.87 23.24 20.15
CA ALA A 166 -15.68 23.18 18.94
C ALA A 166 -15.12 22.14 17.96
N SER A 167 -16.01 21.39 17.31
CA SER A 167 -15.61 20.41 16.28
C SER A 167 -15.10 21.07 15.00
N SER A 168 -15.51 22.32 14.74
CA SER A 168 -15.08 23.12 13.59
C SER A 168 -15.41 24.60 13.80
N ALA A 169 -14.73 25.46 13.06
CA ALA A 169 -15.07 26.88 12.92
C ALA A 169 -15.10 27.23 11.43
N ARG A 170 -15.83 28.27 11.04
CA ARG A 170 -15.91 28.70 9.64
C ARG A 170 -15.29 30.09 9.50
N ALA A 171 -14.36 30.22 8.56
CA ALA A 171 -13.80 31.51 8.16
C ALA A 171 -14.53 32.01 6.92
N GLU A 172 -15.00 33.26 6.96
CA GLU A 172 -15.64 33.92 5.82
C GLU A 172 -14.66 34.88 5.11
N ASP A 173 -14.96 35.20 3.85
CA ASP A 173 -14.12 36.07 3.03
C ASP A 173 -13.90 37.45 3.68
N GLY A 174 -12.65 37.90 3.68
CA GLY A 174 -12.24 39.17 4.27
C GLY A 174 -12.17 39.18 5.81
N GLU A 175 -12.58 38.12 6.51
CA GLU A 175 -12.51 38.08 7.97
C GLU A 175 -11.07 38.07 8.48
N ILE A 176 -10.84 38.78 9.58
CA ILE A 176 -9.52 38.81 10.24
C ILE A 176 -9.49 37.76 11.34
N TRP A 177 -8.50 36.88 11.26
CA TRP A 177 -8.19 35.85 12.22
C TRP A 177 -6.79 36.07 12.80
N THR A 178 -6.60 35.74 14.07
CA THR A 178 -5.30 35.88 14.75
C THR A 178 -4.70 34.51 15.01
N PHE A 179 -3.54 34.22 14.44
CA PHE A 179 -2.75 33.02 14.70
C PHE A 179 -1.67 33.36 15.71
N SER A 180 -1.64 32.65 16.84
CA SER A 180 -0.75 32.99 17.96
C SER A 180 -0.12 31.75 18.55
N VAL A 181 1.16 31.85 18.90
CA VAL A 181 1.89 30.78 19.62
C VAL A 181 1.60 30.81 21.12
N ARG A 182 0.92 31.84 21.62
CA ARG A 182 0.60 31.94 23.04
C ARG A 182 -0.41 30.87 23.45
N ALA A 183 -0.14 30.25 24.59
CA ALA A 183 -1.17 29.50 25.31
C ALA A 183 -2.24 30.48 25.80
N PHE A 184 -3.51 30.15 25.55
CA PHE A 184 -4.64 30.93 26.06
C PHE A 184 -5.35 30.10 27.11
N ASP A 185 -5.49 30.65 28.31
CA ASP A 185 -6.48 30.17 29.27
C ASP A 185 -7.88 30.54 28.78
N ALA A 186 -8.89 29.75 29.17
CA ALA A 186 -10.27 30.09 28.83
C ALA A 186 -10.75 31.34 29.60
N PRO A 187 -11.52 32.26 28.97
CA PRO A 187 -11.97 32.23 27.58
C PRO A 187 -10.95 32.83 26.61
N ARG A 188 -10.83 32.18 25.47
CA ARG A 188 -9.98 32.57 24.37
C ARG A 188 -10.54 33.82 23.66
N PRO A 189 -9.70 34.74 23.15
CA PRO A 189 -10.17 35.82 22.29
C PRO A 189 -10.86 35.29 21.04
N GLU A 190 -11.88 36.01 20.57
CA GLU A 190 -12.64 35.64 19.37
C GLU A 190 -11.72 35.53 18.14
N ARG A 191 -12.02 34.59 17.22
CA ARG A 191 -11.28 34.37 15.96
C ARG A 191 -9.77 34.24 16.13
N THR A 192 -9.35 33.66 17.25
CA THR A 192 -7.94 33.40 17.54
C THR A 192 -7.68 31.90 17.44
N ILE A 193 -6.56 31.52 16.83
CA ILE A 193 -6.11 30.14 16.63
C ILE A 193 -4.71 30.00 17.20
N ASN A 194 -4.44 28.86 17.82
CA ASN A 194 -3.18 28.63 18.52
C ASN A 194 -2.33 27.88 17.52
N VAL A 195 -1.03 28.12 17.50
CA VAL A 195 -0.12 27.41 16.63
C VAL A 195 0.86 26.67 17.52
N ASN A 196 1.05 25.37 17.26
CA ASN A 196 1.89 24.48 18.06
C ASN A 196 3.40 24.64 17.80
N TYR A 197 3.82 25.75 17.20
CA TYR A 197 5.20 26.00 16.80
C TYR A 197 5.63 27.40 17.24
N ASP A 198 6.47 27.47 18.27
CA ASP A 198 6.89 28.72 18.89
C ASP A 198 7.55 29.71 17.92
N GLY A 199 8.28 29.21 16.91
CA GLY A 199 8.95 30.01 15.88
C GLY A 199 8.03 30.53 14.75
N PHE A 200 6.71 30.33 14.87
CA PHE A 200 5.76 30.66 13.80
C PHE A 200 5.76 32.15 13.47
N ALA A 201 5.76 33.01 14.48
CA ALA A 201 5.74 34.45 14.27
C ALA A 201 7.05 34.94 13.65
N GLU A 202 8.19 34.29 13.90
CA GLU A 202 9.49 34.64 13.35
C GLU A 202 9.61 34.26 11.86
N ASP A 203 9.10 33.09 11.48
CA ASP A 203 9.23 32.54 10.12
C ASP A 203 8.29 33.24 9.11
N VAL A 204 7.14 33.72 9.57
CA VAL A 204 6.11 34.38 8.74
C VAL A 204 6.45 35.86 8.49
N LYS A 205 6.13 36.38 7.29
CA LYS A 205 6.25 37.80 6.92
C LYS A 205 4.89 38.37 6.46
N VAL A 206 4.73 39.69 6.58
CA VAL A 206 3.56 40.38 6.02
C VAL A 206 3.53 40.18 4.50
N GLY A 207 2.37 39.81 3.98
CA GLY A 207 2.16 39.41 2.59
C GLY A 207 2.35 37.93 2.30
N ASP A 208 2.81 37.11 3.26
CA ASP A 208 2.82 35.66 3.10
C ASP A 208 1.38 35.11 3.09
N GLU A 209 1.17 34.02 2.36
CA GLU A 209 -0.08 33.28 2.32
C GLU A 209 -0.03 32.16 3.34
N LEU A 210 -0.95 32.13 4.29
CA LEU A 210 -1.14 31.02 5.22
C LEU A 210 -2.19 30.07 4.66
N VAL A 211 -1.83 28.79 4.54
CA VAL A 211 -2.62 27.74 3.90
C VAL A 211 -2.95 26.68 4.94
N VAL A 212 -4.24 26.41 5.11
CA VAL A 212 -4.76 25.41 6.05
C VAL A 212 -5.16 24.14 5.29
N ASP A 213 -4.70 22.97 5.76
CA ASP A 213 -5.01 21.64 5.19
C ASP A 213 -4.90 21.58 3.65
N GLY A 214 -3.77 22.05 3.11
CA GLY A 214 -3.52 22.02 1.67
C GLY A 214 -4.41 22.94 0.82
N GLY A 215 -5.05 23.94 1.45
CA GLY A 215 -5.82 24.98 0.75
C GLY A 215 -7.32 24.91 0.97
N MET A 216 -7.79 24.18 1.99
CA MET A 216 -9.19 24.22 2.44
C MET A 216 -9.60 25.61 2.90
N VAL A 217 -8.66 26.36 3.50
CA VAL A 217 -8.81 27.78 3.85
C VAL A 217 -7.48 28.48 3.56
N ARG A 218 -7.54 29.70 3.05
CA ARG A 218 -6.34 30.54 2.87
C ARG A 218 -6.49 31.90 3.52
N PHE A 219 -5.40 32.39 4.05
CA PHE A 219 -5.31 33.73 4.62
C PHE A 219 -4.08 34.47 4.08
N GLU A 220 -4.17 35.78 3.98
CA GLU A 220 -3.06 36.68 3.71
C GLU A 220 -2.59 37.31 5.04
N VAL A 221 -1.31 37.25 5.33
CA VAL A 221 -0.74 37.86 6.54
C VAL A 221 -0.72 39.37 6.39
N ILE A 222 -1.51 40.08 7.21
CA ILE A 222 -1.66 41.53 7.13
C ILE A 222 -0.80 42.28 8.14
N GLU A 223 -0.58 41.70 9.32
CA GLU A 223 0.10 42.39 10.42
C GLU A 223 0.73 41.35 11.37
N LYS A 224 1.87 41.70 11.97
CA LYS A 224 2.52 40.93 13.03
C LYS A 224 2.65 41.79 14.28
N PHE A 225 2.25 41.26 15.43
CA PHE A 225 2.37 41.93 16.72
C PHE A 225 2.96 40.97 17.76
N GLY A 226 4.29 40.98 17.90
CA GLY A 226 5.00 40.02 18.74
C GLY A 226 4.70 38.57 18.32
N PRO A 227 4.18 37.71 19.22
CA PRO A 227 3.84 36.32 18.92
C PRO A 227 2.52 36.13 18.15
N ASP A 228 1.78 37.21 17.88
CA ASP A 228 0.51 37.17 17.16
C ASP A 228 0.68 37.58 15.70
N VAL A 229 0.04 36.83 14.82
CA VAL A 229 -0.02 37.09 13.38
C VAL A 229 -1.48 37.28 12.99
N LYS A 230 -1.84 38.48 12.54
CA LYS A 230 -3.18 38.72 11.99
C LYS A 230 -3.18 38.38 10.52
N CYS A 231 -4.15 37.58 10.12
CA CYS A 231 -4.34 37.16 8.75
C CYS A 231 -5.77 37.46 8.30
N ARG A 232 -5.92 37.93 7.07
CA ARG A 232 -7.21 38.18 6.42
C ARG A 232 -7.56 36.98 5.56
N CYS A 233 -8.74 36.39 5.77
CA CYS A 233 -9.21 35.26 4.96
C CYS A 233 -9.35 35.69 3.50
N THR A 234 -8.75 34.94 2.60
CA THR A 234 -8.81 35.15 1.15
C THR A 234 -9.62 34.07 0.46
N ASP A 235 -9.53 32.83 0.96
CA ASP A 235 -10.35 31.71 0.50
C ASP A 235 -11.13 31.16 1.71
N PRO A 236 -12.46 31.41 1.79
CA PRO A 236 -13.28 30.99 2.92
C PRO A 236 -13.47 29.48 2.98
N GLY A 237 -13.61 28.94 4.18
CA GLY A 237 -13.79 27.51 4.37
C GLY A 237 -13.87 27.10 5.84
N LEU A 238 -13.79 25.79 6.05
CA LEU A 238 -13.91 25.18 7.38
C LEU A 238 -12.53 24.99 8.00
N LEU A 239 -12.37 25.48 9.22
CA LEU A 239 -11.22 25.28 10.08
C LEU A 239 -11.52 24.09 11.00
N LEU A 240 -10.65 23.08 10.94
CA LEU A 240 -10.74 21.89 11.78
C LEU A 240 -9.69 21.94 12.90
N PRO A 241 -9.97 21.36 14.09
CA PRO A 241 -8.96 21.24 15.13
C PRO A 241 -7.74 20.46 14.62
N ARG A 242 -6.53 20.91 14.97
CA ARG A 242 -5.28 20.25 14.54
C ARG A 242 -5.04 20.19 13.04
N ALA A 243 -5.70 21.04 12.24
CA ALA A 243 -5.39 21.18 10.83
C ALA A 243 -3.93 21.58 10.61
N ASN A 244 -3.33 21.08 9.55
CA ASN A 244 -1.98 21.43 9.12
C ASN A 244 -1.93 22.90 8.67
N LEU A 245 -0.84 23.58 9.01
CA LEU A 245 -0.54 24.94 8.59
C LEU A 245 0.76 25.00 7.79
N THR A 246 0.66 25.46 6.54
CA THR A 246 1.83 25.86 5.74
C THR A 246 1.75 27.34 5.40
N PHE A 247 2.88 27.96 5.09
CA PHE A 247 2.90 29.34 4.60
C PHE A 247 3.80 29.50 3.38
N TRP A 248 3.33 30.32 2.45
CA TRP A 248 3.84 30.47 1.10
C TRP A 248 4.21 31.92 0.84
N ARG A 249 5.31 32.12 0.12
CA ARG A 249 5.83 33.43 -0.27
C ARG A 249 6.15 33.41 -1.75
N ASN A 250 5.50 34.27 -2.53
CA ASN A 250 5.69 34.35 -3.98
C ASN A 250 5.51 32.99 -4.70
N GLY A 251 4.51 32.19 -4.29
CA GLY A 251 4.23 30.89 -4.89
C GLY A 251 5.22 29.77 -4.53
N SER A 252 6.07 29.97 -3.51
CA SER A 252 6.96 28.94 -2.97
C SER A 252 6.75 28.75 -1.47
N LEU A 253 6.81 27.51 -1.01
CA LEU A 253 6.73 27.16 0.40
C LEU A 253 7.89 27.79 1.19
N VAL A 254 7.58 28.42 2.32
CA VAL A 254 8.58 29.03 3.19
C VAL A 254 9.22 27.97 4.10
N ARG A 255 10.55 27.88 4.01
CA ARG A 255 11.39 27.00 4.84
C ARG A 255 12.43 27.87 5.55
N GLU A 256 12.20 28.14 6.82
CA GLU A 256 13.05 28.97 7.67
C GLU A 256 13.44 28.11 8.90
N GLN A 257 13.11 28.53 10.13
CA GLN A 257 13.43 27.73 11.33
C GLN A 257 12.57 26.45 11.40
N ASN A 258 11.36 26.46 10.84
CA ASN A 258 10.45 25.31 10.79
C ASN A 258 11.05 24.08 10.10
N ALA A 259 12.04 24.25 9.23
CA ALA A 259 12.78 23.15 8.63
C ALA A 259 13.48 22.27 9.67
N MET A 260 13.85 22.85 10.82
CA MET A 260 14.58 22.18 11.92
C MET A 260 13.66 21.42 12.89
N LEU A 261 12.34 21.42 12.69
CA LEU A 261 11.44 20.59 13.48
C LEU A 261 11.88 19.11 13.40
N PRO A 262 11.98 18.40 14.54
CA PRO A 262 12.44 17.02 14.56
C PRO A 262 11.45 16.12 13.81
N THR A 263 11.93 15.22 12.95
CA THR A 263 11.02 14.29 12.25
C THR A 263 10.28 13.37 13.23
N ILE A 264 10.94 12.93 14.30
CA ILE A 264 10.34 12.07 15.34
C ILE A 264 10.22 12.88 16.62
N SER A 265 8.98 13.17 17.03
CA SER A 265 8.70 13.92 18.26
C SER A 265 8.94 13.06 19.52
N SER A 266 8.96 13.68 20.69
CA SER A 266 9.02 12.95 21.97
C SER A 266 7.82 12.02 22.16
N LYS A 267 6.64 12.39 21.65
CA LYS A 267 5.45 11.52 21.65
C LYS A 267 5.67 10.32 20.73
N ASP A 268 6.19 10.54 19.52
CA ASP A 268 6.44 9.47 18.55
C ASP A 268 7.43 8.44 19.09
N TRP A 269 8.49 8.85 19.81
CA TRP A 269 9.41 7.90 20.44
C TRP A 269 8.72 6.96 21.44
N LEU A 270 7.78 7.48 22.22
CA LEU A 270 6.97 6.67 23.13
C LEU A 270 5.99 5.76 22.37
N ASP A 271 5.43 6.23 21.27
CA ASP A 271 4.56 5.44 20.40
C ASP A 271 5.35 4.33 19.67
N ILE A 272 6.59 4.61 19.27
CA ILE A 272 7.53 3.64 18.70
C ILE A 272 7.87 2.56 19.73
N ASP A 273 8.19 2.92 20.97
CA ASP A 273 8.42 1.94 22.04
C ASP A 273 7.20 1.05 22.27
N PHE A 274 5.99 1.63 22.21
CA PHE A 274 4.74 0.86 22.25
C PHE A 274 4.61 -0.09 21.05
N GLY A 275 4.84 0.37 19.82
CA GLY A 275 4.78 -0.47 18.62
C GLY A 275 5.79 -1.62 18.65
N ILE A 276 7.01 -1.39 19.16
CA ILE A 276 8.02 -2.43 19.37
C ILE A 276 7.51 -3.45 20.39
N ALA A 277 6.97 -3.00 21.52
CA ALA A 277 6.48 -3.89 22.58
C ALA A 277 5.28 -4.76 22.13
N GLU A 278 4.38 -4.20 21.33
CA GLU A 278 3.24 -4.94 20.76
C GLU A 278 3.60 -5.77 19.51
N GLY A 279 4.84 -5.65 19.03
CA GLY A 279 5.36 -6.43 17.90
C GLY A 279 4.58 -6.18 16.61
N VAL A 280 4.37 -4.90 16.25
CA VAL A 280 3.80 -4.53 14.94
C VAL A 280 4.67 -5.04 13.79
N ASP A 281 4.13 -5.13 12.58
CA ASP A 281 4.91 -5.63 11.43
C ASP A 281 5.63 -4.49 10.69
N PHE A 282 5.05 -3.28 10.72
CA PHE A 282 5.59 -2.07 10.09
C PHE A 282 5.46 -0.83 10.99
N ILE A 283 6.43 0.09 10.90
CA ILE A 283 6.34 1.45 11.44
C ILE A 283 6.49 2.44 10.28
N ALA A 284 5.44 3.21 9.99
CA ALA A 284 5.45 4.30 9.04
C ALA A 284 5.81 5.62 9.75
N ILE A 285 6.85 6.29 9.27
CA ILE A 285 7.36 7.55 9.84
C ILE A 285 6.92 8.72 9.00
N SER A 286 6.26 9.67 9.65
CA SER A 286 5.74 10.90 9.06
C SER A 286 6.86 11.94 8.87
N PHE A 287 6.75 12.76 7.82
CA PHE A 287 7.62 13.89 7.50
C PHE A 287 9.11 13.58 7.51
N VAL A 288 9.49 12.46 6.85
CA VAL A 288 10.88 12.05 6.72
C VAL A 288 11.65 13.03 5.85
N LYS A 289 12.71 13.63 6.40
CA LYS A 289 13.53 14.65 5.71
C LYS A 289 14.89 14.14 5.24
N SER A 290 15.41 13.06 5.83
CA SER A 290 16.74 12.53 5.50
C SER A 290 16.86 11.03 5.79
N ALA A 291 17.84 10.39 5.15
CA ALA A 291 18.17 8.99 5.40
C ALA A 291 18.67 8.72 6.84
N GLU A 292 19.29 9.71 7.48
CA GLU A 292 19.83 9.60 8.84
C GLU A 292 18.74 9.26 9.86
N VAL A 293 17.56 9.90 9.76
CA VAL A 293 16.42 9.63 10.65
C VAL A 293 16.00 8.16 10.57
N ILE A 294 15.94 7.60 9.36
CA ILE A 294 15.57 6.21 9.12
C ILE A 294 16.62 5.27 9.70
N ASN A 295 17.91 5.52 9.45
CA ASN A 295 19.00 4.71 9.97
C ASN A 295 19.07 4.73 11.50
N HIS A 296 18.83 5.89 12.11
CA HIS A 296 18.77 6.03 13.55
C HIS A 296 17.62 5.22 14.13
N LEU A 297 16.41 5.32 13.56
CA LEU A 297 15.27 4.53 14.00
C LEU A 297 15.51 3.02 13.86
N LYS A 298 16.06 2.56 12.74
CA LYS A 298 16.37 1.13 12.54
C LYS A 298 17.37 0.63 13.58
N SER A 299 18.39 1.44 13.89
CA SER A 299 19.36 1.12 14.95
C SER A 299 18.70 1.08 16.33
N TYR A 300 17.76 1.99 16.60
CA TYR A 300 16.99 2.04 17.84
C TYR A 300 16.10 0.81 18.02
N ILE A 301 15.38 0.40 16.97
CA ILE A 301 14.56 -0.82 16.95
C ILE A 301 15.43 -2.05 17.21
N ALA A 302 16.54 -2.19 16.49
CA ALA A 302 17.45 -3.33 16.63
C ALA A 302 18.06 -3.43 18.04
N ALA A 303 18.31 -2.30 18.70
CA ALA A 303 18.82 -2.28 20.07
C ALA A 303 17.79 -2.75 21.12
N ARG A 304 16.50 -2.50 20.87
CA ARG A 304 15.40 -2.84 21.80
C ARG A 304 14.81 -4.21 21.59
N SER A 305 14.83 -4.70 20.36
CA SER A 305 14.34 -6.03 20.03
C SER A 305 15.23 -6.66 18.97
N ARG A 306 16.19 -7.48 19.44
CA ARG A 306 17.17 -8.15 18.56
C ARG A 306 16.54 -9.10 17.55
N ASP A 307 15.36 -9.63 17.88
CA ASP A 307 14.59 -10.54 17.03
C ASP A 307 13.40 -9.83 16.37
N SER A 308 13.31 -8.49 16.46
CA SER A 308 12.25 -7.73 15.79
C SER A 308 12.55 -7.57 14.31
N ASP A 309 11.65 -8.09 13.50
CA ASP A 309 11.61 -7.95 12.04
C ASP A 309 10.83 -6.71 11.57
N ILE A 310 10.57 -5.73 12.44
CA ILE A 310 9.80 -4.52 12.12
C ILE A 310 10.46 -3.77 10.95
N ALA A 311 9.70 -3.58 9.88
CA ALA A 311 10.13 -2.80 8.72
C ALA A 311 9.74 -1.32 8.86
N VAL A 312 10.64 -0.43 8.47
CA VAL A 312 10.42 1.03 8.52
C VAL A 312 9.99 1.55 7.15
N ILE A 313 8.83 2.22 7.11
CA ILE A 313 8.25 2.82 5.91
C ILE A 313 8.40 4.34 6.00
N ALA A 314 9.11 4.96 5.05
CA ALA A 314 9.23 6.42 5.00
C ALA A 314 8.01 7.04 4.30
N LYS A 315 7.33 7.98 4.95
CA LYS A 315 6.26 8.75 4.32
C LYS A 315 6.87 9.94 3.58
N ILE A 316 6.62 10.01 2.28
CA ILE A 316 7.08 11.07 1.37
C ILE A 316 5.99 12.14 1.33
N GLU A 317 6.14 13.11 2.22
CA GLU A 317 5.10 14.10 2.54
C GLU A 317 5.58 15.53 2.33
N SER A 318 6.89 15.76 2.20
CA SER A 318 7.47 17.10 2.16
C SER A 318 8.37 17.33 0.96
N ILE A 319 8.58 18.61 0.63
CA ILE A 319 9.54 19.02 -0.41
C ILE A 319 10.97 18.57 -0.10
N ASP A 320 11.35 18.45 1.18
CA ASP A 320 12.68 17.98 1.56
C ASP A 320 12.81 16.47 1.36
N SER A 321 11.73 15.71 1.59
CA SER A 321 11.66 14.29 1.21
C SER A 321 11.91 14.10 -0.29
N LEU A 322 11.41 15.01 -1.14
CA LEU A 322 11.62 14.94 -2.60
C LEU A 322 13.05 15.29 -3.02
N LYS A 323 13.73 16.18 -2.31
CA LYS A 323 15.15 16.51 -2.56
C LYS A 323 16.06 15.33 -2.22
N ASN A 324 15.78 14.67 -1.11
CA ASN A 324 16.57 13.56 -0.55
C ASN A 324 15.96 12.18 -0.88
N LEU A 325 15.18 12.09 -1.96
CA LEU A 325 14.28 10.97 -2.17
C LEU A 325 15.00 9.62 -2.28
N GLU A 326 16.09 9.57 -3.04
CA GLU A 326 16.84 8.34 -3.29
C GLU A 326 17.49 7.81 -2.01
N GLU A 327 18.18 8.66 -1.25
CA GLU A 327 18.82 8.26 0.01
C GLU A 327 17.80 7.78 1.05
N ILE A 328 16.63 8.43 1.14
CA ILE A 328 15.55 8.06 2.05
C ILE A 328 15.01 6.68 1.68
N ILE A 329 14.68 6.44 0.41
CA ILE A 329 14.15 5.16 -0.05
C ILE A 329 15.18 4.04 0.15
N GLN A 330 16.46 4.31 -0.12
CA GLN A 330 17.53 3.33 0.04
C GLN A 330 17.69 2.89 1.50
N ALA A 331 17.63 3.83 2.45
CA ALA A 331 17.71 3.55 3.89
C ALA A 331 16.46 2.84 4.45
N SER A 332 15.29 3.09 3.84
CA SER A 332 14.00 2.57 4.29
C SER A 332 13.74 1.14 3.84
N ASP A 333 12.77 0.46 4.45
CA ASP A 333 12.29 -0.85 4.03
C ASP A 333 11.10 -0.76 3.05
N GLY A 334 10.56 0.43 2.87
CA GLY A 334 9.50 0.79 1.92
C GLY A 334 9.22 2.29 1.97
N ALA A 335 8.32 2.77 1.11
CA ALA A 335 7.88 4.16 1.13
C ALA A 335 6.37 4.29 0.97
N MET A 336 5.82 5.41 1.45
CA MET A 336 4.42 5.77 1.31
C MET A 336 4.30 7.18 0.73
N VAL A 337 3.61 7.33 -0.40
CA VAL A 337 3.28 8.64 -0.96
C VAL A 337 1.99 9.11 -0.28
N ALA A 338 2.08 10.04 0.67
CA ALA A 338 0.91 10.65 1.29
C ALA A 338 0.53 11.92 0.52
N ARG A 339 -0.46 11.79 -0.35
CA ARG A 339 -0.74 12.80 -1.38
C ARG A 339 -1.36 14.07 -0.84
N GLY A 340 -2.15 13.96 0.23
CA GLY A 340 -2.75 15.11 0.91
C GLY A 340 -1.66 16.03 1.48
N ASP A 341 -0.77 15.46 2.30
CA ASP A 341 0.34 16.21 2.92
C ASP A 341 1.33 16.73 1.87
N LEU A 342 1.66 15.90 0.87
CA LEU A 342 2.53 16.33 -0.22
C LEU A 342 1.91 17.48 -1.02
N GLY A 343 0.60 17.45 -1.28
CA GLY A 343 -0.13 18.52 -1.96
C GLY A 343 -0.22 19.83 -1.18
N ALA A 344 0.01 19.80 0.13
CA ALA A 344 0.17 21.01 0.94
C ALA A 344 1.57 21.64 0.81
N GLN A 345 2.55 20.90 0.29
CA GLN A 345 3.97 21.27 0.28
C GLN A 345 4.50 21.60 -1.13
N ILE A 346 3.83 21.13 -2.18
CA ILE A 346 4.14 21.41 -3.59
C ILE A 346 2.85 21.80 -4.34
N PRO A 347 2.95 22.51 -5.48
CA PRO A 347 1.78 22.79 -6.31
C PRO A 347 1.02 21.51 -6.69
N LEU A 348 -0.32 21.54 -6.58
CA LEU A 348 -1.18 20.36 -6.72
C LEU A 348 -0.98 19.61 -8.05
N GLU A 349 -0.67 20.34 -9.12
CA GLU A 349 -0.44 19.78 -10.45
C GLU A 349 0.87 18.99 -10.55
N GLN A 350 1.78 19.16 -9.59
CA GLN A 350 3.06 18.42 -9.53
C GLN A 350 2.92 17.09 -8.80
N VAL A 351 1.92 16.92 -7.92
CA VAL A 351 1.73 15.72 -7.09
C VAL A 351 1.68 14.43 -7.91
N PRO A 352 0.94 14.33 -9.04
CA PRO A 352 0.91 13.10 -9.84
C PRO A 352 2.30 12.72 -10.38
N SER A 353 3.08 13.70 -10.82
CA SER A 353 4.44 13.47 -11.34
C SER A 353 5.42 13.04 -10.24
N ALA A 354 5.29 13.61 -9.03
CA ALA A 354 6.06 13.21 -7.87
C ALA A 354 5.72 11.77 -7.45
N GLN A 355 4.44 11.41 -7.38
CA GLN A 355 4.00 10.04 -7.11
C GLN A 355 4.64 9.04 -8.08
N GLN A 356 4.56 9.31 -9.38
CA GLN A 356 5.14 8.43 -10.40
C GLN A 356 6.64 8.24 -10.19
N LYS A 357 7.38 9.32 -9.89
CA LYS A 357 8.82 9.27 -9.59
C LYS A 357 9.11 8.41 -8.36
N VAL A 358 8.34 8.56 -7.28
CA VAL A 358 8.52 7.76 -6.05
C VAL A 358 8.26 6.29 -6.33
N VAL A 359 7.18 5.95 -7.05
CA VAL A 359 6.82 4.57 -7.39
C VAL A 359 7.92 3.90 -8.23
N GLN A 360 8.41 4.60 -9.26
CA GLN A 360 9.49 4.09 -10.11
C GLN A 360 10.77 3.84 -9.31
N LEU A 361 11.18 4.80 -8.49
CA LEU A 361 12.41 4.69 -7.70
C LEU A 361 12.34 3.58 -6.65
N CYS A 362 11.20 3.42 -5.98
CA CYS A 362 10.97 2.31 -5.05
C CYS A 362 11.13 0.95 -5.75
N ARG A 363 10.52 0.79 -6.94
CA ARG A 363 10.67 -0.43 -7.74
C ARG A 363 12.12 -0.64 -8.19
N GLN A 364 12.81 0.40 -8.64
CA GLN A 364 14.22 0.33 -8.99
C GLN A 364 15.09 -0.12 -7.81
N LEU A 365 14.75 0.27 -6.58
CA LEU A 365 15.51 -0.06 -5.36
C LEU A 365 14.98 -1.30 -4.61
N ASN A 366 14.07 -2.08 -5.20
CA ASN A 366 13.45 -3.25 -4.55
C ASN A 366 12.73 -2.91 -3.23
N LYS A 367 12.06 -1.76 -3.17
CA LYS A 367 11.30 -1.30 -2.01
C LYS A 367 9.80 -1.29 -2.34
N PRO A 368 8.93 -1.83 -1.48
CA PRO A 368 7.49 -1.71 -1.66
C PRO A 368 7.06 -0.24 -1.52
N VAL A 369 6.10 0.18 -2.36
CA VAL A 369 5.54 1.53 -2.33
C VAL A 369 4.03 1.52 -2.12
N ILE A 370 3.57 2.40 -1.23
CA ILE A 370 2.16 2.60 -0.89
C ILE A 370 1.71 3.94 -1.48
N VAL A 371 0.58 3.96 -2.17
CA VAL A 371 -0.10 5.21 -2.55
C VAL A 371 -1.26 5.45 -1.58
N ALA A 372 -1.23 6.59 -0.91
CA ALA A 372 -2.08 6.91 0.23
C ALA A 372 -2.78 8.27 0.10
N SER A 373 -3.91 8.38 0.82
CA SER A 373 -4.78 9.56 0.97
C SER A 373 -5.52 9.98 -0.29
N GLN A 374 -6.75 10.48 -0.16
CA GLN A 374 -7.58 11.03 -1.25
C GLN A 374 -7.83 10.06 -2.44
N LEU A 375 -7.89 8.75 -2.20
CA LEU A 375 -8.22 7.78 -3.26
C LEU A 375 -9.73 7.69 -3.48
N LEU A 376 -10.51 7.58 -2.40
CA LEU A 376 -11.97 7.43 -2.43
C LEU A 376 -12.63 8.32 -1.37
N GLU A 377 -12.12 9.54 -1.17
CA GLU A 377 -12.54 10.48 -0.11
C GLU A 377 -14.06 10.67 -0.03
N SER A 378 -14.75 10.77 -1.17
CA SER A 378 -16.21 10.92 -1.22
C SER A 378 -16.95 9.74 -0.57
N MET A 379 -16.30 8.56 -0.48
CA MET A 379 -16.88 7.37 0.12
C MET A 379 -16.90 7.35 1.65
N ILE A 380 -16.34 8.38 2.28
CA ILE A 380 -16.58 8.64 3.71
C ILE A 380 -18.07 8.88 3.94
N GLU A 381 -18.70 9.68 3.08
CA GLU A 381 -20.11 10.06 3.20
C GLU A 381 -21.03 9.32 2.23
N TYR A 382 -20.55 8.96 1.05
CA TYR A 382 -21.37 8.41 -0.03
C TYR A 382 -21.05 6.93 -0.33
N PRO A 383 -22.03 6.11 -0.73
CA PRO A 383 -21.80 4.68 -0.96
C PRO A 383 -21.07 4.37 -2.27
N THR A 384 -20.83 5.36 -3.13
CA THR A 384 -20.29 5.20 -4.48
C THR A 384 -19.29 6.32 -4.75
N PRO A 385 -18.11 6.02 -5.31
CA PRO A 385 -17.11 7.03 -5.62
C PRO A 385 -17.47 7.80 -6.89
N THR A 386 -16.79 8.93 -7.07
CA THR A 386 -16.79 9.68 -8.31
C THR A 386 -16.00 8.96 -9.41
N ARG A 387 -16.19 9.39 -10.67
CA ARG A 387 -15.39 8.87 -11.79
C ARG A 387 -13.93 9.32 -11.74
N ALA A 388 -13.66 10.49 -11.16
CA ALA A 388 -12.32 11.01 -10.97
C ALA A 388 -11.53 10.13 -9.99
N GLU A 389 -12.13 9.77 -8.85
CA GLU A 389 -11.52 8.87 -7.86
C GLU A 389 -11.23 7.48 -8.44
N VAL A 390 -12.15 6.91 -9.23
CA VAL A 390 -11.91 5.63 -9.92
C VAL A 390 -10.75 5.75 -10.92
N ALA A 391 -10.64 6.87 -11.64
CA ALA A 391 -9.54 7.10 -12.56
C ALA A 391 -8.19 7.24 -11.83
N ASP A 392 -8.18 7.91 -10.68
CA ASP A 392 -7.01 8.07 -9.82
C ASP A 392 -6.52 6.73 -9.26
N VAL A 393 -7.43 5.91 -8.71
CA VAL A 393 -7.13 4.52 -8.30
C VAL A 393 -6.58 3.71 -9.48
N SER A 394 -7.17 3.86 -10.67
CA SER A 394 -6.72 3.15 -11.88
C SER A 394 -5.31 3.54 -12.27
N GLU A 395 -4.95 4.82 -12.14
CA GLU A 395 -3.62 5.33 -12.44
C GLU A 395 -2.58 4.80 -11.45
N ALA A 396 -2.87 4.80 -10.15
CA ALA A 396 -1.96 4.24 -9.14
C ALA A 396 -1.67 2.75 -9.37
N VAL A 397 -2.68 1.96 -9.77
CA VAL A 397 -2.51 0.53 -10.14
C VAL A 397 -1.70 0.41 -11.44
N SER A 398 -1.97 1.28 -12.42
CA SER A 398 -1.26 1.32 -13.71
C SER A 398 0.23 1.62 -13.54
N GLN A 399 0.58 2.44 -12.55
CA GLN A 399 1.97 2.71 -12.14
C GLN A 399 2.65 1.53 -11.42
N ARG A 400 1.92 0.44 -11.17
CA ARG A 400 2.39 -0.79 -10.50
C ARG A 400 2.83 -0.55 -9.06
N ALA A 401 2.13 0.35 -8.34
CA ALA A 401 2.29 0.51 -6.89
C ALA A 401 2.06 -0.84 -6.18
N ASP A 402 2.77 -1.08 -5.07
CA ASP A 402 2.61 -2.32 -4.32
C ASP A 402 1.29 -2.35 -3.56
N ALA A 403 0.89 -1.22 -2.97
CA ALA A 403 -0.33 -1.12 -2.20
C ALA A 403 -1.08 0.20 -2.39
N LEU A 404 -2.40 0.13 -2.19
CA LEU A 404 -3.29 1.28 -2.04
C LEU A 404 -3.84 1.33 -0.63
N MET A 405 -4.03 2.53 -0.07
CA MET A 405 -4.45 2.72 1.31
C MET A 405 -5.74 3.53 1.44
N LEU A 406 -6.71 2.97 2.16
CA LEU A 406 -7.87 3.71 2.66
C LEU A 406 -7.51 4.41 3.98
N SER A 407 -7.82 5.70 4.06
CA SER A 407 -7.58 6.57 5.19
C SER A 407 -8.90 6.78 5.96
N GLY A 408 -9.58 7.90 5.76
CA GLY A 408 -10.85 8.21 6.43
C GLY A 408 -11.97 7.25 6.03
N GLU A 409 -11.93 6.72 4.81
CA GLU A 409 -12.96 5.85 4.23
C GLU A 409 -13.19 4.60 5.06
N SER A 410 -12.10 3.99 5.57
CA SER A 410 -12.18 2.80 6.41
C SER A 410 -12.13 3.11 7.91
N ALA A 411 -11.59 4.25 8.32
CA ALA A 411 -11.45 4.58 9.74
C ALA A 411 -12.76 5.08 10.37
N MET A 412 -13.47 5.95 9.66
CA MET A 412 -14.68 6.63 10.15
C MET A 412 -15.80 6.76 9.10
N GLY A 413 -15.54 6.35 7.86
CA GLY A 413 -16.53 6.40 6.79
C GLY A 413 -17.75 5.51 7.05
N GLN A 414 -18.86 5.88 6.41
CA GLN A 414 -20.13 5.16 6.51
C GLN A 414 -20.13 3.84 5.73
N PHE A 415 -19.22 3.66 4.78
CA PHE A 415 -19.20 2.52 3.86
C PHE A 415 -17.82 1.86 3.70
N PRO A 416 -17.15 1.45 4.80
CA PRO A 416 -15.77 0.97 4.78
C PRO A 416 -15.57 -0.26 3.87
N GLU A 417 -16.47 -1.24 3.95
CA GLU A 417 -16.43 -2.45 3.12
C GLU A 417 -16.64 -2.15 1.63
N LYS A 418 -17.51 -1.18 1.30
CA LYS A 418 -17.73 -0.79 -0.11
C LYS A 418 -16.52 -0.08 -0.67
N ALA A 419 -15.89 0.81 0.09
CA ALA A 419 -14.66 1.48 -0.32
C ALA A 419 -13.54 0.46 -0.61
N LEU A 420 -13.38 -0.54 0.26
CA LEU A 420 -12.43 -1.63 0.05
C LEU A 420 -12.76 -2.45 -1.21
N SER A 421 -14.04 -2.77 -1.42
CA SER A 421 -14.53 -3.49 -2.61
C SER A 421 -14.26 -2.73 -3.91
N VAL A 422 -14.38 -1.39 -3.89
CA VAL A 422 -14.02 -0.53 -5.04
C VAL A 422 -12.54 -0.66 -5.35
N LEU A 423 -11.65 -0.48 -4.38
CA LEU A 423 -10.19 -0.62 -4.62
C LEU A 423 -9.85 -2.00 -5.18
N ARG A 424 -10.44 -3.07 -4.62
CA ARG A 424 -10.25 -4.44 -5.11
C ARG A 424 -10.71 -4.60 -6.55
N THR A 425 -11.93 -4.18 -6.86
CA THR A 425 -12.55 -4.38 -8.18
C THR A 425 -11.81 -3.60 -9.27
N VAL A 426 -11.45 -2.34 -8.98
CA VAL A 426 -10.67 -1.51 -9.91
C VAL A 426 -9.29 -2.11 -10.13
N SER A 427 -8.58 -2.52 -9.07
CA SER A 427 -7.26 -3.14 -9.18
C SER A 427 -7.28 -4.39 -10.06
N VAL A 428 -8.21 -5.32 -9.80
CA VAL A 428 -8.36 -6.55 -10.58
C VAL A 428 -8.68 -6.24 -12.05
N ARG A 429 -9.54 -5.25 -12.33
CA ARG A 429 -9.90 -4.88 -13.70
C ARG A 429 -8.71 -4.31 -14.48
N ILE A 430 -7.94 -3.40 -13.87
CA ILE A 430 -6.78 -2.75 -14.50
C ILE A 430 -5.65 -3.77 -14.72
N GLU A 431 -5.36 -4.61 -13.72
CA GLU A 431 -4.36 -5.69 -13.84
C GLU A 431 -4.75 -6.73 -14.90
N LYS A 432 -6.04 -7.05 -15.04
CA LYS A 432 -6.55 -7.89 -16.12
C LYS A 432 -6.37 -7.23 -17.48
N TRP A 433 -6.75 -5.95 -17.61
CA TRP A 433 -6.60 -5.21 -18.86
C TRP A 433 -5.13 -5.14 -19.31
N TRP A 434 -4.20 -4.91 -18.39
CA TRP A 434 -2.76 -4.89 -18.69
C TRP A 434 -2.26 -6.17 -19.35
N ARG A 435 -2.74 -7.31 -18.85
CA ARG A 435 -2.41 -8.65 -19.37
C ARG A 435 -3.08 -8.93 -20.72
N GLU A 436 -4.35 -8.53 -20.88
CA GLU A 436 -5.09 -8.66 -22.15
C GLU A 436 -4.39 -7.90 -23.29
N GLU A 437 -3.89 -6.70 -23.00
CA GLU A 437 -3.16 -5.84 -23.95
C GLU A 437 -1.70 -6.27 -24.16
N LYS A 438 -1.22 -7.32 -23.48
CA LYS A 438 0.19 -7.77 -23.50
C LYS A 438 1.17 -6.62 -23.30
N ARG A 439 0.84 -5.70 -22.40
CA ARG A 439 1.67 -4.54 -22.11
C ARG A 439 2.88 -4.97 -21.30
N HIS A 440 3.97 -5.25 -22.01
CA HIS A 440 5.28 -5.45 -21.39
C HIS A 440 5.86 -4.08 -21.02
N GLU A 441 6.16 -3.91 -19.73
CA GLU A 441 6.81 -2.70 -19.24
C GLU A 441 8.32 -2.80 -19.49
N ALA A 442 8.86 -1.88 -20.29
CA ALA A 442 10.30 -1.75 -20.51
C ALA A 442 10.95 -0.94 -19.38
N MET A 443 10.74 -1.34 -18.12
CA MET A 443 11.41 -0.70 -16.98
C MET A 443 12.81 -1.31 -16.82
N GLU A 444 13.82 -0.46 -16.88
CA GLU A 444 15.18 -0.84 -16.50
C GLU A 444 15.25 -1.00 -14.98
N LEU A 445 15.58 -2.21 -14.53
CA LEU A 445 15.81 -2.54 -13.14
C LEU A 445 17.32 -2.52 -12.88
N PRO A 446 17.88 -1.49 -12.21
CA PRO A 446 19.31 -1.45 -11.90
C PRO A 446 19.68 -2.58 -10.92
N SER A 447 20.94 -3.03 -10.90
CA SER A 447 21.35 -4.02 -9.91
C SER A 447 21.29 -3.43 -8.50
N VAL A 448 20.68 -4.16 -7.58
CA VAL A 448 20.55 -3.77 -6.16
C VAL A 448 21.48 -4.61 -5.28
N GLY A 449 21.93 -5.78 -5.76
CA GLY A 449 22.79 -6.69 -5.01
C GLY A 449 24.18 -6.11 -4.71
N CYS A 450 24.48 -5.92 -3.41
CA CYS A 450 25.79 -5.49 -2.95
C CYS A 450 26.77 -6.67 -2.86
N ALA A 451 26.33 -7.81 -2.31
CA ALA A 451 27.12 -9.03 -2.23
C ALA A 451 26.97 -9.89 -3.48
N PHE A 452 27.97 -10.75 -3.75
CA PHE A 452 27.93 -11.68 -4.89
C PHE A 452 26.71 -12.63 -4.83
N SER A 453 26.38 -13.13 -3.64
CA SER A 453 25.19 -13.97 -3.39
C SER A 453 23.86 -13.26 -3.72
N ASP A 454 23.78 -11.96 -3.45
CA ASP A 454 22.58 -11.16 -3.75
C ASP A 454 22.41 -11.01 -5.25
N ARG A 455 23.51 -10.79 -5.98
CA ARG A 455 23.50 -10.71 -7.46
C ARG A 455 23.08 -12.02 -8.11
N ILE A 456 23.52 -13.17 -7.57
CA ILE A 456 23.04 -14.47 -8.04
C ILE A 456 21.52 -14.57 -7.86
N SER A 457 21.04 -14.22 -6.67
CA SER A 457 19.60 -14.27 -6.35
C SER A 457 18.80 -13.34 -7.26
N GLU A 458 19.31 -12.14 -7.52
CA GLU A 458 18.75 -11.15 -8.45
C GLU A 458 18.65 -11.70 -9.88
N GLU A 459 19.73 -12.25 -10.44
CA GLU A 459 19.73 -12.83 -11.79
C GLU A 459 18.81 -14.04 -11.92
N ILE A 460 18.73 -14.89 -10.90
CA ILE A 460 17.80 -16.02 -10.85
C ILE A 460 16.36 -15.50 -10.90
N CYS A 461 16.00 -14.52 -10.07
CA CYS A 461 14.66 -13.97 -10.02
C CYS A 461 14.27 -13.26 -11.33
N ILE A 462 15.18 -12.48 -11.91
CA ILE A 462 14.96 -11.81 -13.21
C ILE A 462 14.74 -12.85 -14.31
N SER A 463 15.57 -13.91 -14.34
CA SER A 463 15.45 -15.00 -15.31
C SER A 463 14.15 -15.79 -15.12
N ALA A 464 13.77 -16.07 -13.87
CA ALA A 464 12.52 -16.73 -13.53
C ALA A 464 11.31 -15.93 -13.98
N ALA A 465 11.28 -14.62 -13.72
CA ALA A 465 10.19 -13.75 -14.15
C ALA A 465 10.09 -13.66 -15.68
N LYS A 466 11.23 -13.55 -16.38
CA LYS A 466 11.29 -13.58 -17.86
C LYS A 466 10.76 -14.90 -18.42
N MET A 467 11.22 -16.04 -17.87
CA MET A 467 10.73 -17.35 -18.29
C MET A 467 9.25 -17.53 -17.98
N ALA A 468 8.78 -17.07 -16.81
CA ALA A 468 7.39 -17.15 -16.42
C ALA A 468 6.48 -16.44 -17.42
N ASN A 469 6.86 -15.24 -17.85
CA ASN A 469 6.10 -14.47 -18.83
C ASN A 469 6.19 -15.10 -20.24
N ASN A 470 7.38 -15.52 -20.68
CA ASN A 470 7.59 -16.08 -22.02
C ASN A 470 6.91 -17.44 -22.22
N LEU A 471 6.91 -18.28 -21.17
CA LEU A 471 6.27 -19.60 -21.18
C LEU A 471 4.80 -19.53 -20.74
N GLU A 472 4.31 -18.34 -20.39
CA GLU A 472 2.95 -18.11 -19.89
C GLU A 472 2.57 -19.06 -18.73
N VAL A 473 3.50 -19.27 -17.79
CA VAL A 473 3.34 -20.23 -16.69
C VAL A 473 2.17 -19.89 -15.78
N ASP A 474 1.64 -20.89 -15.08
CA ASP A 474 0.46 -20.74 -14.24
C ASP A 474 0.79 -20.05 -12.91
N ALA A 475 1.95 -20.36 -12.31
CA ALA A 475 2.42 -19.73 -11.07
C ALA A 475 3.94 -19.79 -10.90
N LEU A 476 4.48 -18.82 -10.14
CA LEU A 476 5.85 -18.83 -9.61
C LEU A 476 5.83 -19.27 -8.15
N PHE A 477 6.61 -20.29 -7.81
CA PHE A 477 6.78 -20.75 -6.44
C PHE A 477 8.13 -20.27 -5.92
N VAL A 478 8.13 -19.60 -4.76
CA VAL A 478 9.36 -19.16 -4.09
C VAL A 478 9.41 -19.69 -2.67
N TYR A 479 10.46 -20.45 -2.37
CA TYR A 479 10.74 -20.94 -1.02
C TYR A 479 11.74 -20.00 -0.36
N THR A 480 11.27 -19.25 0.65
CA THR A 480 12.07 -18.18 1.24
C THR A 480 12.05 -18.19 2.76
N LYS A 481 13.23 -17.96 3.36
CA LYS A 481 13.37 -17.85 4.83
C LYS A 481 13.19 -16.42 5.30
N THR A 482 13.70 -15.45 4.56
CA THR A 482 13.73 -14.02 4.95
C THR A 482 12.78 -13.15 4.12
N GLY A 483 12.30 -13.64 2.97
CA GLY A 483 11.49 -12.90 2.01
C GLY A 483 12.28 -12.28 0.84
N HIS A 484 13.60 -12.43 0.81
CA HIS A 484 14.46 -11.69 -0.14
C HIS A 484 14.18 -12.02 -1.62
N MET A 485 14.25 -13.29 -2.03
CA MET A 485 13.93 -13.67 -3.42
C MET A 485 12.46 -13.42 -3.78
N ALA A 486 11.55 -13.51 -2.79
CA ALA A 486 10.14 -13.17 -3.02
C ALA A 486 9.98 -11.67 -3.35
N SER A 487 10.69 -10.80 -2.63
CA SER A 487 10.75 -9.36 -2.95
C SER A 487 11.29 -9.11 -4.36
N LEU A 488 12.38 -9.78 -4.74
CA LEU A 488 12.99 -9.63 -6.06
C LEU A 488 12.04 -10.08 -7.19
N LEU A 489 11.33 -11.20 -7.01
CA LEU A 489 10.29 -11.61 -7.96
C LEU A 489 9.15 -10.60 -8.03
N SER A 490 8.68 -10.10 -6.87
CA SER A 490 7.64 -9.08 -6.81
C SER A 490 8.06 -7.82 -7.58
N ARG A 491 9.31 -7.37 -7.42
CA ARG A 491 9.91 -6.24 -8.14
C ARG A 491 9.90 -6.42 -9.66
N CYS A 492 10.11 -7.64 -10.15
CA CYS A 492 10.04 -7.95 -11.58
C CYS A 492 8.61 -7.90 -12.16
N ARG A 493 7.58 -7.88 -11.29
CA ARG A 493 6.17 -7.75 -11.66
C ARG A 493 5.70 -8.77 -12.73
N PRO A 494 5.99 -10.09 -12.57
CA PRO A 494 5.56 -11.11 -13.52
C PRO A 494 4.03 -11.17 -13.61
N ASP A 495 3.51 -11.65 -14.75
CA ASP A 495 2.07 -11.69 -15.01
C ASP A 495 1.35 -12.79 -14.20
N CYS A 496 2.06 -13.88 -13.91
CA CYS A 496 1.59 -14.97 -13.06
C CYS A 496 1.66 -14.60 -11.57
N PRO A 497 0.84 -15.21 -10.69
CA PRO A 497 0.95 -14.99 -9.25
C PRO A 497 2.24 -15.59 -8.70
N ILE A 498 2.74 -15.01 -7.62
CA ILE A 498 3.93 -15.50 -6.92
C ILE A 498 3.49 -16.09 -5.60
N ILE A 499 3.59 -17.41 -5.46
CA ILE A 499 3.30 -18.13 -4.23
C ILE A 499 4.58 -18.23 -3.41
N ALA A 500 4.60 -17.54 -2.28
CA ALA A 500 5.76 -17.48 -1.40
C ALA A 500 5.57 -18.39 -0.19
N PHE A 501 6.35 -19.46 -0.11
CA PHE A 501 6.39 -20.35 1.06
C PHE A 501 7.43 -19.83 2.04
N THR A 502 7.08 -19.79 3.32
CA THR A 502 7.98 -19.41 4.42
C THR A 502 7.69 -20.21 5.68
N THR A 503 8.65 -20.28 6.60
CA THR A 503 8.53 -21.05 7.84
C THR A 503 7.96 -20.24 9.01
N THR A 504 7.96 -18.92 8.94
CA THR A 504 7.59 -18.04 10.07
C THR A 504 6.36 -17.18 9.76
N THR A 505 5.52 -16.94 10.78
CA THR A 505 4.32 -16.08 10.62
C THR A 505 4.70 -14.61 10.45
N SER A 506 5.80 -14.16 11.04
CA SER A 506 6.32 -12.79 10.87
C SER A 506 6.59 -12.48 9.39
N VAL A 507 7.38 -13.33 8.73
CA VAL A 507 7.68 -13.18 7.30
C VAL A 507 6.40 -13.30 6.47
N ARG A 508 5.51 -14.27 6.78
CA ARG A 508 4.22 -14.42 6.10
C ARG A 508 3.41 -13.13 6.10
N ARG A 509 3.34 -12.41 7.23
CA ARG A 509 2.63 -11.13 7.33
C ARG A 509 3.35 -10.01 6.57
N ARG A 510 4.67 -9.88 6.69
CA ARG A 510 5.41 -8.80 5.97
C ARG A 510 5.31 -8.92 4.45
N LEU A 511 5.32 -10.13 3.92
CA LEU A 511 5.16 -10.37 2.48
C LEU A 511 3.80 -9.89 1.94
N ASN A 512 2.79 -9.68 2.80
CA ASN A 512 1.48 -9.17 2.38
C ASN A 512 1.48 -7.69 1.98
N LEU A 513 2.59 -6.96 2.14
CA LEU A 513 2.74 -5.61 1.61
C LEU A 513 3.25 -5.58 0.16
N GLN A 514 3.86 -6.67 -0.33
CA GLN A 514 4.55 -6.68 -1.62
C GLN A 514 3.63 -7.13 -2.76
N TRP A 515 3.72 -6.46 -3.91
CA TRP A 515 2.86 -6.70 -5.06
C TRP A 515 2.90 -8.17 -5.52
N GLY A 516 1.73 -8.77 -5.73
CA GLY A 516 1.58 -10.07 -6.37
C GLY A 516 2.01 -11.30 -5.56
N LEU A 517 2.60 -11.11 -4.37
CA LEU A 517 2.96 -12.20 -3.48
C LEU A 517 1.73 -12.79 -2.78
N ILE A 518 1.67 -14.11 -2.68
CA ILE A 518 0.67 -14.84 -1.90
C ILE A 518 1.44 -15.70 -0.89
N PRO A 519 1.48 -15.29 0.40
CA PRO A 519 2.34 -15.95 1.37
C PRO A 519 1.66 -17.14 2.06
N PHE A 520 2.36 -18.27 2.07
CA PHE A 520 1.97 -19.52 2.72
C PHE A 520 2.97 -19.86 3.82
N ARG A 521 2.48 -20.38 4.96
CA ARG A 521 3.36 -20.97 5.97
C ARG A 521 3.51 -22.47 5.70
N LEU A 522 4.75 -22.92 5.56
CA LEU A 522 5.10 -24.32 5.36
C LEU A 522 6.44 -24.62 6.03
N SER A 523 6.50 -25.72 6.79
CA SER A 523 7.78 -26.23 7.33
C SER A 523 8.61 -26.87 6.22
N PHE A 524 9.86 -26.42 6.08
CA PHE A 524 10.81 -26.96 5.10
C PHE A 524 11.60 -28.14 5.67
N SER A 525 11.94 -29.06 4.77
CA SER A 525 13.06 -30.00 4.93
C SER A 525 14.28 -29.52 4.15
N ASP A 526 15.44 -30.13 4.37
CA ASP A 526 16.66 -29.81 3.62
C ASP A 526 16.61 -30.30 2.16
N ASP A 527 15.67 -31.19 1.84
CA ASP A 527 15.45 -31.68 0.48
C ASP A 527 14.35 -30.87 -0.24
N MET A 528 14.75 -30.16 -1.29
CA MET A 528 13.84 -29.35 -2.10
C MET A 528 12.84 -30.20 -2.90
N GLU A 529 13.21 -31.39 -3.33
CA GLU A 529 12.30 -32.26 -4.08
C GLU A 529 11.16 -32.77 -3.18
N SER A 530 11.48 -33.18 -1.95
CA SER A 530 10.50 -33.49 -0.92
C SER A 530 9.60 -32.30 -0.59
N ASN A 531 10.16 -31.09 -0.45
CA ASN A 531 9.38 -29.87 -0.22
C ASN A 531 8.38 -29.60 -1.36
N LEU A 532 8.81 -29.73 -2.62
CA LEU A 532 7.96 -29.56 -3.80
C LEU A 532 6.83 -30.58 -3.85
N ASN A 533 7.16 -31.87 -3.74
CA ASN A 533 6.19 -32.96 -3.77
C ASN A 533 5.14 -32.82 -2.65
N ARG A 534 5.58 -32.40 -1.46
CA ARG A 534 4.69 -32.11 -0.35
C ARG A 534 3.79 -30.90 -0.62
N THR A 535 4.34 -29.81 -1.15
CA THR A 535 3.56 -28.63 -1.56
C THR A 535 2.50 -28.99 -2.60
N PHE A 536 2.87 -29.72 -3.65
CA PHE A 536 1.93 -30.15 -4.68
C PHE A 536 0.80 -31.00 -4.10
N SER A 537 1.16 -31.96 -3.25
CA SER A 537 0.17 -32.83 -2.59
C SER A 537 -0.82 -32.03 -1.73
N LEU A 538 -0.32 -31.09 -0.93
CA LEU A 538 -1.15 -30.27 -0.04
C LEU A 538 -2.05 -29.29 -0.81
N LEU A 539 -1.51 -28.61 -1.82
CA LEU A 539 -2.28 -27.67 -2.63
C LEU A 539 -3.33 -28.36 -3.50
N LYS A 540 -3.02 -29.54 -4.06
CA LYS A 540 -3.95 -30.36 -4.85
C LYS A 540 -5.05 -30.94 -3.98
N ALA A 541 -4.73 -31.41 -2.77
CA ALA A 541 -5.72 -31.86 -1.79
C ALA A 541 -6.71 -30.76 -1.39
N ARG A 542 -6.27 -29.49 -1.42
CA ARG A 542 -7.12 -28.31 -1.22
C ARG A 542 -7.68 -27.73 -2.51
N GLY A 543 -7.51 -28.36 -3.67
CA GLY A 543 -8.07 -27.88 -4.94
C GLY A 543 -7.55 -26.51 -5.40
N MET A 544 -6.41 -26.04 -4.88
CA MET A 544 -5.81 -24.76 -5.27
C MET A 544 -4.99 -24.86 -6.56
N ILE A 545 -4.52 -26.07 -6.91
CA ILE A 545 -3.74 -26.36 -8.12
C ILE A 545 -4.25 -27.65 -8.77
N LYS A 546 -3.93 -27.85 -10.05
CA LYS A 546 -4.35 -29.01 -10.86
C LYS A 546 -3.14 -29.69 -11.49
N SER A 547 -3.27 -30.98 -11.79
CA SER A 547 -2.25 -31.70 -12.57
C SER A 547 -2.12 -31.09 -13.95
N GLY A 548 -0.88 -30.89 -14.39
CA GLY A 548 -0.56 -30.24 -15.67
C GLY A 548 -0.37 -28.73 -15.60
N ASP A 549 -0.63 -28.07 -14.45
CA ASP A 549 -0.27 -26.67 -14.26
C ASP A 549 1.26 -26.52 -14.39
N LEU A 550 1.72 -25.54 -15.17
CA LEU A 550 3.14 -25.28 -15.38
C LEU A 550 3.64 -24.29 -14.34
N VAL A 551 4.62 -24.69 -13.55
CA VAL A 551 5.17 -23.86 -12.46
C VAL A 551 6.69 -23.71 -12.57
N ILE A 552 7.17 -22.55 -12.14
CA ILE A 552 8.60 -22.29 -11.96
C ILE A 552 8.87 -22.16 -10.46
N ALA A 553 9.78 -22.96 -9.94
CA ALA A 553 10.20 -22.93 -8.54
C ALA A 553 11.58 -22.30 -8.39
N VAL A 554 11.71 -21.37 -7.44
CA VAL A 554 12.97 -20.79 -6.98
C VAL A 554 13.10 -20.92 -5.47
N SER A 555 14.33 -20.97 -4.96
CA SER A 555 14.58 -21.22 -3.53
C SER A 555 15.81 -20.47 -3.01
N ASP A 556 15.65 -19.79 -1.87
CA ASP A 556 16.76 -19.18 -1.11
C ASP A 556 17.77 -20.24 -0.62
N MET A 557 17.33 -21.49 -0.46
CA MET A 557 18.11 -22.53 0.21
C MET A 557 19.18 -23.17 -0.69
N LEU A 558 18.89 -23.29 -1.99
CA LEU A 558 19.79 -23.91 -2.97
C LEU A 558 20.21 -22.95 -4.11
N GLN A 559 19.74 -21.69 -4.09
CA GLN A 559 19.95 -20.71 -5.17
C GLN A 559 19.78 -21.33 -6.57
N SER A 560 18.63 -21.97 -6.78
CA SER A 560 18.35 -22.76 -7.98
C SER A 560 17.05 -22.33 -8.64
N ILE A 561 16.93 -22.62 -9.94
CA ILE A 561 15.70 -22.45 -10.72
C ILE A 561 15.28 -23.80 -11.33
N GLN A 562 14.02 -24.17 -11.16
CA GLN A 562 13.46 -25.43 -11.67
C GLN A 562 12.13 -25.16 -12.38
N VAL A 563 11.94 -25.74 -13.58
CA VAL A 563 10.71 -25.64 -14.36
C VAL A 563 10.08 -27.03 -14.44
N MET A 564 8.82 -27.17 -14.04
CA MET A 564 8.16 -28.47 -13.94
C MET A 564 6.64 -28.37 -14.07
N ASN A 565 6.02 -29.48 -14.46
CA ASN A 565 4.57 -29.63 -14.42
C ASN A 565 4.14 -30.19 -13.06
N VAL A 566 3.03 -29.70 -12.53
CA VAL A 566 2.40 -30.28 -11.34
C VAL A 566 1.95 -31.72 -11.64
N PRO A 567 2.37 -32.72 -10.83
CA PRO A 567 2.10 -34.14 -11.09
C PRO A 567 0.64 -34.57 -10.93
#